data_AF-A0A379GEF0-F1
#
_entry.id   AF-A0A379GEF0-F1
#
_cell.length_a   1.000
_cell.length_b   1.000
_cell.length_c   1.000
_cell.angle_alpha   90.00
_cell.angle_beta   90.00
_cell.angle_gamma   90.00
#
_symmetry.space_group_name_H-M   'P 1'
#
loop_
_entity.id
_entity.type
_entity.pdbx_description
1 polymer ?
#
loop_
_entity_poly.entity_id
_entity_poly.type
_entity_poly.pdbx_seq_one_letter_code
_entity_poly.pdbx_strand_id
1 'polypeptide(L)'
;MSTPANFNGQRPVINPDDAVMLLIDHQSGLFQTVGDMPMTELRARAAVLAKMATLAKMPVITTASVPQGPNGPLIPEIHQNAPHAKYVARKGEINAWDNPEFVEAVKATGKKAIN
;
A
#
# COMPACT_ATOMS: atom_id res chain seq x y z
N MET A 1 -18.30 -15.43 13.77
CA MET A 1 -17.25 -14.45 14.16
C MET A 1 -15.91 -15.14 13.98
N SER A 2 -15.03 -14.61 13.13
CA SER A 2 -13.65 -15.11 13.01
C SER A 2 -12.89 -14.77 14.28
N THR A 3 -12.15 -15.74 14.82
CA THR A 3 -11.23 -15.52 15.93
C THR A 3 -10.29 -14.36 15.57
N PRO A 4 -10.07 -13.37 16.46
CA PRO A 4 -9.08 -12.33 16.22
C PRO A 4 -7.74 -12.99 15.92
N ALA A 5 -7.01 -12.47 14.94
CA ALA A 5 -5.65 -12.94 14.67
C ALA A 5 -4.85 -12.83 15.98
N ASN A 6 -4.43 -13.99 16.50
CA ASN A 6 -3.53 -14.05 17.64
C ASN A 6 -2.21 -14.61 17.13
N PHE A 7 -1.10 -14.04 17.59
CA PHE A 7 0.24 -14.50 17.23
C PHE A 7 0.69 -15.64 18.18
N ASN A 8 -0.25 -16.45 18.70
CA ASN A 8 0.00 -17.48 19.71
C ASN A 8 0.82 -16.99 20.93
N GLY A 9 0.55 -15.76 21.39
CA GLY A 9 1.29 -15.14 22.51
C GLY A 9 2.68 -14.61 22.14
N GLN A 10 3.09 -14.71 20.87
CA GLN A 10 4.33 -14.10 20.37
C GLN A 10 4.13 -12.63 20.04
N ARG A 11 5.22 -11.86 20.10
CA ARG A 11 5.21 -10.48 19.61
C ARG A 11 5.06 -10.51 18.07
N PRO A 12 4.11 -9.77 17.49
CA PRO A 12 4.07 -9.59 16.04
C PRO A 12 5.34 -8.86 15.59
N VAL A 13 6.09 -9.49 14.68
CA VAL A 13 7.29 -8.93 14.07
C VAL A 13 7.12 -9.02 12.56
N ILE A 14 7.40 -7.92 11.86
CA ILE A 14 7.45 -7.92 10.40
C ILE A 14 8.80 -8.48 10.00
N ASN A 15 8.80 -9.61 9.30
CA ASN A 15 9.96 -10.12 8.59
C ASN A 15 9.92 -9.60 7.15
N PRO A 16 10.83 -8.69 6.73
CA PRO A 16 10.84 -8.18 5.37
C PRO A 16 10.98 -9.25 4.30
N ASP A 17 11.64 -10.38 4.62
CA ASP A 17 11.82 -11.49 3.69
C ASP A 17 10.51 -12.25 3.42
N ASP A 18 9.50 -12.12 4.28
CA ASP A 18 8.18 -12.78 4.17
C ASP A 18 7.02 -11.77 4.10
N ALA A 19 7.33 -10.49 3.84
CA ALA A 19 6.34 -9.42 3.79
C ALA A 19 6.27 -8.74 2.41
N VAL A 20 5.07 -8.24 2.09
CA VAL A 20 4.81 -7.33 0.96
C VAL A 20 4.30 -5.99 1.49
N MET A 21 4.72 -4.89 0.87
CA MET A 21 4.22 -3.54 1.16
C MET A 21 3.08 -3.18 0.21
N LEU A 22 1.90 -2.85 0.75
CA LEU A 22 0.74 -2.40 -0.03
C LEU A 22 0.46 -0.91 0.20
N LEU A 23 0.72 -0.09 -0.81
CA LEU A 23 0.46 1.35 -0.76
C LEU A 23 -0.83 1.68 -1.52
N ILE A 24 -1.93 1.75 -0.79
CA ILE A 24 -3.29 1.88 -1.31
C ILE A 24 -3.72 3.35 -1.30
N ASP A 25 -4.14 3.87 -2.45
CA ASP A 25 -4.86 5.14 -2.58
C ASP A 25 -4.16 6.38 -2.02
N HIS A 26 -2.84 6.40 -2.11
CA HIS A 26 -2.03 7.56 -1.77
C HIS A 26 -2.10 8.61 -2.89
N GLN A 27 -3.30 9.17 -3.09
CA GLN A 27 -3.65 10.04 -4.20
C GLN A 27 -3.81 11.49 -3.76
N SER A 28 -3.45 12.44 -4.64
CA SER A 28 -3.38 13.86 -4.28
C SER A 28 -4.71 14.47 -3.83
N GLY A 29 -5.83 14.02 -4.38
CA GLY A 29 -7.17 14.48 -4.02
C GLY A 29 -7.65 13.86 -2.70
N LEU A 30 -7.45 12.55 -2.51
CA LEU A 30 -7.82 11.86 -1.26
C LEU A 30 -7.03 12.37 -0.05
N PHE A 31 -5.79 12.82 -0.25
CA PHE A 31 -5.01 13.43 0.83
C PHE A 31 -5.65 14.70 1.41
N GLN A 32 -6.48 15.41 0.63
CA GLN A 32 -7.20 16.59 1.11
C GLN A 32 -8.31 16.23 2.10
N THR A 33 -8.76 14.97 2.13
CA THR A 33 -9.83 14.52 3.03
C THR A 33 -9.29 14.01 4.37
N VAL A 34 -7.97 13.94 4.54
CA VAL A 34 -7.32 13.54 5.79
C VAL A 34 -7.25 14.72 6.74
N GLY A 35 -7.94 14.64 7.88
CA GLY A 35 -8.09 15.74 8.83
C GLY A 35 -7.30 15.61 10.12
N ASP A 36 -6.65 14.46 10.35
CA ASP A 36 -5.94 14.13 11.59
C ASP A 36 -4.42 14.35 11.51
N MET A 37 -3.89 14.74 10.34
CA MET A 37 -2.46 15.02 10.13
C MET A 37 -2.25 16.07 9.03
N PRO A 38 -1.22 16.93 9.14
CA PRO A 38 -0.83 17.81 8.04
C PRO A 38 -0.50 17.03 6.76
N MET A 39 -1.00 17.48 5.62
CA MET A 39 -0.78 16.83 4.32
C MET A 39 0.70 16.62 3.99
N THR A 40 1.56 17.59 4.32
CA THR A 40 3.01 17.51 4.08
C THR A 40 3.64 16.36 4.86
N GLU A 41 3.20 16.16 6.10
CA GLU A 41 3.67 15.08 6.95
C GLU A 41 3.16 13.72 6.47
N LEU A 42 1.88 13.64 6.07
CA LEU A 42 1.30 12.43 5.50
C LEU A 42 2.07 11.96 4.25
N ARG A 43 2.38 12.90 3.33
CA ARG A 43 3.19 12.61 2.13
C ARG A 43 4.59 12.14 2.49
N ALA A 44 5.24 12.80 3.44
CA ALA A 44 6.58 12.43 3.88
C ALA A 44 6.60 11.01 4.48
N ARG A 45 5.61 10.68 5.32
CA ARG A 45 5.48 9.34 5.93
C ARG A 45 5.24 8.25 4.87
N ALA A 46 4.36 8.50 3.91
CA ALA A 46 4.14 7.60 2.78
C ALA A 46 5.41 7.36 1.95
N ALA A 47 6.16 8.43 1.66
CA ALA A 47 7.43 8.35 0.95
C ALA A 47 8.47 7.53 1.73
N VAL A 48 8.52 7.69 3.06
CA VAL A 48 9.39 6.91 3.94
C VAL A 48 9.03 5.43 3.91
N LEU A 49 7.74 5.07 3.96
CA LEU A 49 7.31 3.67 3.86
C LEU A 49 7.74 3.03 2.53
N ALA A 50 7.55 3.74 1.41
CA ALA A 50 8.03 3.30 0.10
C ALA A 50 9.54 3.09 0.08
N LYS A 51 10.31 4.04 0.63
CA LYS A 51 11.78 3.96 0.71
C LYS A 51 12.24 2.80 1.59
N MET A 52 11.59 2.58 2.73
CA MET A 52 11.91 1.47 3.63
C MET A 52 11.68 0.13 2.96
N ALA A 53 10.56 -0.04 2.24
CA ALA A 53 10.28 -1.26 1.50
C ALA A 53 11.35 -1.53 0.42
N THR A 54 11.78 -0.50 -0.31
CA THR A 54 12.88 -0.60 -1.28
C THR A 54 14.19 -1.04 -0.64
N LEU A 55 14.60 -0.38 0.46
CA LEU A 55 15.84 -0.72 1.17
C LEU A 55 15.81 -2.14 1.74
N ALA A 56 14.64 -2.57 2.22
CA ALA A 56 14.41 -3.92 2.73
C ALA A 56 14.17 -4.97 1.63
N LYS A 57 14.24 -4.58 0.34
CA LYS A 57 14.00 -5.45 -0.82
C LYS A 57 12.62 -6.13 -0.81
N MET A 58 11.64 -5.50 -0.17
CA MET A 58 10.27 -5.98 -0.15
C MET A 58 9.61 -5.74 -1.52
N PRO A 59 8.75 -6.67 -1.99
CA PRO A 59 7.82 -6.37 -3.05
C PRO A 59 6.91 -5.20 -2.63
N VAL A 60 6.66 -4.27 -3.56
CA VAL A 60 5.76 -3.13 -3.34
C VAL A 60 4.65 -3.20 -4.39
N ILE A 61 3.40 -3.14 -3.93
CA ILE A 61 2.23 -3.03 -4.80
C ILE A 61 1.55 -1.70 -4.49
N THR A 62 1.25 -0.95 -5.55
CA THR A 62 0.50 0.31 -5.45
C THR A 62 -0.83 0.16 -6.16
N THR A 63 -1.85 0.83 -5.67
CA THR A 63 -3.17 0.86 -6.31
C THR A 63 -3.83 2.21 -6.08
N ALA A 64 -4.73 2.59 -6.98
CA ALA A 64 -5.46 3.85 -6.91
C ALA A 64 -6.90 3.65 -7.35
N SER A 65 -7.81 4.36 -6.69
CA SER A 65 -9.23 4.42 -7.05
C SER A 65 -9.48 5.62 -7.96
N VAL A 66 -9.92 5.36 -9.19
CA VAL A 66 -10.32 6.37 -10.19
C VAL A 66 -9.31 7.54 -10.30
N PRO A 67 -8.03 7.29 -10.64
CA PRO A 67 -6.98 8.32 -10.56
C PRO A 67 -7.13 9.51 -11.53
N GLN A 68 -7.99 9.36 -12.53
CA GLN A 68 -8.30 10.38 -13.53
C GLN A 68 -9.50 11.26 -13.10
N GLY A 69 -10.15 10.89 -12.00
CA GLY A 69 -11.25 11.65 -11.40
C GLY A 69 -10.78 12.57 -10.26
N PRO A 70 -11.72 13.01 -9.39
CA PRO A 70 -11.43 13.92 -8.28
C PRO A 70 -10.39 13.39 -7.27
N ASN A 71 -10.21 12.07 -7.18
CA ASN A 71 -9.21 11.45 -6.32
C ASN A 71 -7.77 11.82 -6.74
N GLY A 72 -7.55 12.11 -8.03
CA GLY A 72 -6.27 12.51 -8.58
C GLY A 72 -5.25 11.36 -8.71
N PRO A 73 -4.07 11.62 -9.28
CA PRO A 73 -3.04 10.60 -9.44
C PRO A 73 -2.42 10.21 -8.09
N LEU A 74 -1.71 9.07 -8.07
CA LEU A 74 -0.82 8.72 -6.97
C LEU A 74 0.24 9.81 -6.78
N ILE A 75 0.64 10.05 -5.53
CA ILE A 75 1.73 10.97 -5.24
C ILE A 75 3.05 10.47 -5.87
N PRO A 76 3.83 11.35 -6.51
CA PRO A 76 5.03 10.94 -7.24
C PRO A 76 6.11 10.34 -6.33
N GLU A 77 6.14 10.72 -5.05
CA GLU A 77 7.14 10.30 -4.07
C GLU A 77 7.16 8.78 -3.88
N ILE A 78 6.02 8.10 -4.03
CA ILE A 78 5.97 6.63 -3.93
C ILE A 78 6.78 6.00 -5.07
N HIS A 79 6.55 6.42 -6.31
CA HIS A 79 7.28 5.88 -7.47
C HIS A 79 8.76 6.28 -7.44
N GLN A 80 9.07 7.49 -6.98
CA GLN A 80 10.45 7.94 -6.81
C GLN A 80 11.24 7.08 -5.80
N ASN A 81 10.59 6.68 -4.70
CA ASN A 81 11.25 5.89 -3.65
C ASN A 81 11.15 4.38 -3.84
N ALA A 82 10.15 3.89 -4.59
CA ALA A 82 9.95 2.50 -4.94
C ALA A 82 9.68 2.35 -6.46
N PRO A 83 10.71 2.57 -7.31
CA PRO A 83 10.55 2.51 -8.77
C PRO A 83 10.19 1.11 -9.28
N HIS A 84 10.46 0.06 -8.48
CA HIS A 84 10.10 -1.33 -8.76
C HIS A 84 8.66 -1.69 -8.37
N ALA A 85 7.89 -0.74 -7.81
CA ALA A 85 6.53 -1.01 -7.38
C ALA A 85 5.63 -1.42 -8.55
N LYS A 86 4.86 -2.51 -8.36
CA LYS A 86 3.85 -2.93 -9.33
C LYS A 86 2.58 -2.13 -9.12
N TYR A 87 2.18 -1.35 -10.12
CA TYR A 87 0.91 -0.64 -10.10
C TYR A 87 -0.24 -1.54 -10.56
N VAL A 88 -1.34 -1.54 -9.81
CA VAL A 88 -2.59 -2.23 -10.15
C VAL A 88 -3.74 -1.23 -10.09
N ALA A 89 -4.31 -0.91 -11.25
CA ALA A 89 -5.43 0.00 -11.36
C ALA A 89 -6.73 -0.65 -10.88
N ARG A 90 -7.59 0.11 -10.19
CA ARG A 90 -8.97 -0.30 -9.87
C ARG A 90 -9.95 0.33 -10.85
N LYS A 91 -10.99 -0.43 -11.23
CA LYS A 91 -11.99 -0.05 -12.23
C LYS A 91 -13.24 0.57 -11.62
N GLY A 92 -13.30 0.66 -10.30
CA GLY A 92 -14.39 1.27 -9.53
C GLY A 92 -14.54 0.68 -8.13
N GLU A 93 -13.81 -0.39 -7.83
CA GLU A 93 -13.83 -1.07 -6.55
C GLU A 93 -13.27 -0.14 -5.45
N ILE A 94 -14.03 0.02 -4.37
CA ILE A 94 -13.56 0.76 -3.19
C ILE A 94 -12.55 -0.11 -2.43
N ASN A 95 -12.93 -1.33 -2.10
CA ASN A 95 -12.04 -2.30 -1.48
C ASN A 95 -11.05 -2.85 -2.52
N ALA A 96 -9.75 -2.70 -2.28
CA ALA A 96 -8.73 -3.23 -3.18
C ALA A 96 -8.78 -4.75 -3.33
N TRP A 97 -9.25 -5.46 -2.30
CA TRP A 97 -9.37 -6.92 -2.33
C TRP A 97 -10.49 -7.44 -3.22
N ASP A 98 -11.45 -6.59 -3.60
CA ASP A 98 -12.51 -6.95 -4.54
C ASP A 98 -12.02 -6.90 -6.00
N ASN A 99 -10.81 -6.36 -6.25
CA ASN A 99 -10.16 -6.39 -7.56
C ASN A 99 -9.33 -7.68 -7.72
N PRO A 100 -9.72 -8.61 -8.62
CA PRO A 100 -8.98 -9.85 -8.83
C PRO A 100 -7.52 -9.63 -9.26
N GLU A 101 -7.24 -8.60 -10.05
CA GLU A 101 -5.87 -8.28 -10.50
C GLU A 101 -4.98 -7.89 -9.31
N PHE A 102 -5.55 -7.22 -8.31
CA PHE A 102 -4.84 -6.85 -7.08
C PHE A 102 -4.55 -8.08 -6.22
N VAL A 103 -5.55 -8.94 -6.01
CA VAL A 103 -5.41 -10.19 -5.26
C VAL A 103 -4.36 -11.10 -5.91
N GLU A 104 -4.39 -11.25 -7.22
CA GLU A 104 -3.40 -12.07 -7.94
C GLU A 104 -1.99 -11.44 -7.90
N ALA A 105 -1.88 -10.12 -7.97
CA ALA A 105 -0.60 -9.44 -7.78
C ALA A 105 -0.02 -9.70 -6.38
N VAL A 106 -0.85 -9.66 -5.34
CA VAL A 106 -0.43 -9.95 -3.96
C VAL A 106 -0.02 -11.42 -3.81
N LYS A 107 -0.84 -12.37 -4.29
CA LYS A 107 -0.51 -13.80 -4.24
C LYS A 107 0.79 -14.14 -4.99
N ALA A 108 1.02 -13.50 -6.14
CA ALA A 108 2.22 -13.70 -6.94
C ALA A 108 3.52 -13.32 -6.20
N THR A 109 3.45 -12.51 -5.13
CA THR A 109 4.62 -12.21 -4.29
C THR A 109 5.09 -13.40 -3.46
N GLY A 110 4.21 -14.38 -3.22
CA GLY A 110 4.48 -15.53 -2.34
C GLY A 110 4.67 -15.17 -0.86
N LYS A 111 4.41 -13.92 -0.46
CA LYS A 111 4.59 -13.42 0.91
C LYS A 111 3.39 -13.76 1.77
N LYS A 112 3.64 -14.14 3.03
CA LYS A 112 2.57 -14.48 3.97
C LYS A 112 2.13 -13.30 4.82
N ALA A 113 3.03 -12.35 5.08
CA ALA A 113 2.72 -11.13 5.81
C ALA A 113 2.34 -10.00 4.85
N ILE A 114 1.23 -9.33 5.14
CA ILE A 114 0.76 -8.16 4.41
C ILE A 114 0.96 -6.95 5.32
N ASN A 115 1.68 -5.94 4.83
CA ASN A 115 1.96 -4.71 5.57
C ASN A 115 1.58 -3.47 4.75
#